data_AF-A0A7S2IWK2-F1
#
_entry.id   AF-A0A7S2IWK2-F1
#
_cell.length_a   1.000
_cell.length_b   1.000
_cell.length_c   1.000
_cell.angle_alpha   90.00
_cell.angle_beta   90.00
_cell.angle_gamma   90.00
#
_symmetry.space_group_name_H-M   'P 1'
#
loop_
_entity.id
_entity.type
_entity.pdbx_description
1 polymer ?
#
loop_
_entity_poly.entity_id
_entity_poly.type
_entity_poly.pdbx_seq_one_letter_code
_entity_poly.pdbx_strand_id
1 'polypeptide(L)'
;ATPADAGRAMAASAGVAGQINKFDCDRHPKLCQPPFDCQTFTDQEFMTMQTRGFAPEGQGNLRTWCFSPDYEEYMHTCIVKKDLVAAAKIQYQWSLDKKDGVDELDGSYCFLEGHCSNAAVTNETTLAEADKMCDERYGDDWRKAGKITWSMQQPQLSLHPELASHTTGFHSSKAT
;
A
#
# COMPACT_ATOMS: atom_id res chain seq x y z
N ALA A 1 48.28 -41.33 22.10
CA ALA A 1 48.44 -39.87 22.28
C ALA A 1 47.92 -39.19 21.02
N THR A 2 46.76 -38.55 21.09
CA THR A 2 46.17 -37.74 20.01
C THR A 2 46.42 -36.27 20.29
N PRO A 3 46.62 -35.46 19.26
CA PRO A 3 45.97 -34.16 19.22
C PRO A 3 45.29 -33.90 17.87
N ALA A 4 43.97 -33.73 17.96
CA ALA A 4 43.16 -32.96 17.02
C ALA A 4 43.30 -31.46 17.34
N ASP A 5 42.69 -30.63 16.49
CA ASP A 5 42.44 -29.17 16.62
C ASP A 5 43.47 -28.19 16.05
N ALA A 6 43.18 -27.72 14.83
CA ALA A 6 43.38 -26.32 14.44
C ALA A 6 42.47 -25.94 13.25
N GLY A 7 41.15 -26.09 13.41
CA GLY A 7 40.16 -25.53 12.50
C GLY A 7 39.56 -24.25 13.10
N ARG A 8 40.20 -23.10 12.90
CA ARG A 8 39.65 -21.79 13.30
C ARG A 8 38.98 -21.14 12.09
N ALA A 9 37.69 -21.42 11.91
CA ALA A 9 36.85 -20.66 10.99
C ALA A 9 36.61 -19.26 11.57
N MET A 10 36.99 -18.22 10.82
CA MET A 10 36.56 -16.86 11.10
C MET A 10 35.08 -16.74 10.76
N ALA A 11 34.24 -16.53 11.78
CA ALA A 11 32.86 -16.11 11.57
C ALA A 11 32.87 -14.68 11.01
N ALA A 12 32.42 -14.53 9.76
CA ALA A 12 32.07 -13.24 9.20
C ALA A 12 30.84 -12.73 9.93
N SER A 13 31.01 -11.70 10.75
CA SER A 13 29.92 -10.91 11.30
C SER A 13 29.26 -10.15 10.15
N ALA A 14 28.14 -10.68 9.66
CA ALA A 14 27.23 -9.94 8.79
C ALA A 14 26.77 -8.70 9.56
N GLY A 15 27.14 -7.53 9.06
CA GLY A 15 26.65 -6.26 9.59
C GLY A 15 25.12 -6.26 9.53
N VAL A 16 24.49 -6.12 10.70
CA VAL A 16 23.06 -5.91 10.81
C VAL A 16 22.78 -4.58 10.12
N ALA A 17 22.26 -4.64 8.90
CA ALA A 17 21.59 -3.49 8.28
C ALA A 17 20.57 -2.99 9.30
N GLY A 18 20.72 -1.74 9.74
CA GLY A 18 19.84 -1.15 10.75
C GLY A 18 18.39 -1.29 10.30
N GLN A 19 17.52 -1.77 11.18
CA GLN A 19 16.08 -1.70 10.98
C GLN A 19 15.65 -0.29 11.36
N ILE A 20 15.10 0.50 10.44
CA ILE A 20 14.26 1.65 10.77
C ILE A 20 13.12 1.08 11.61
N ASN A 21 13.11 1.46 12.90
CA ASN A 21 12.07 1.25 13.89
C ASN A 21 11.30 -0.08 13.75
N LYS A 22 11.70 -1.08 14.56
CA LYS A 22 10.95 -2.33 14.73
C LYS A 22 9.44 -2.04 14.76
N PHE A 23 8.72 -2.55 13.78
CA PHE A 23 7.27 -2.33 13.64
C PHE A 23 6.54 -2.73 14.94
N ASP A 24 5.62 -1.88 15.39
CA ASP A 24 4.93 -2.05 16.68
C ASP A 24 3.77 -3.04 16.56
N CYS A 25 4.09 -4.33 16.75
CA CYS A 25 3.09 -5.40 16.74
C CYS A 25 2.15 -5.40 17.94
N ASP A 26 2.49 -4.70 19.02
CA ASP A 26 1.58 -4.60 20.17
C ASP A 26 0.42 -3.66 19.80
N ARG A 27 0.72 -2.62 19.02
CA ARG A 27 -0.29 -1.69 18.50
C ARG A 27 -0.97 -2.17 17.21
N HIS A 28 -0.25 -2.85 16.34
CA HIS A 28 -0.73 -3.32 15.03
C HIS A 28 -0.47 -4.83 14.83
N PRO A 29 -1.10 -5.69 15.63
CA PRO A 29 -0.81 -7.13 15.63
C PRO A 29 -1.22 -7.85 14.35
N LYS A 30 -2.23 -7.36 13.62
CA LYS A 30 -2.73 -8.01 12.39
C LYS A 30 -1.78 -7.79 11.23
N LEU A 31 -1.08 -6.66 11.19
CA LEU A 31 -0.04 -6.40 10.19
C LEU A 31 1.27 -7.17 10.46
N CYS A 32 1.42 -7.77 11.65
CA CYS A 32 2.54 -8.67 11.95
C CYS A 32 2.26 -10.14 11.61
N GLN A 33 1.11 -10.43 11.01
CA GLN A 33 0.75 -11.78 10.54
C GLN A 33 0.87 -11.86 9.01
N PRO A 34 1.00 -13.07 8.45
CA PRO A 34 0.92 -13.24 6.99
C PRO A 34 -0.40 -12.70 6.44
N PRO A 35 -0.39 -12.08 5.24
CA PRO A 35 0.75 -11.93 4.32
C PRO A 35 1.55 -10.63 4.49
N PHE A 36 1.30 -9.86 5.56
CA PHE A 36 1.92 -8.54 5.76
C PHE A 36 3.29 -8.66 6.43
N ASP A 37 3.41 -9.48 7.47
CA ASP A 37 4.67 -9.82 8.16
C ASP A 37 5.56 -8.59 8.50
N CYS A 38 4.96 -7.46 8.90
CA CYS A 38 5.63 -6.17 9.05
C CYS A 38 6.73 -6.13 10.12
N GLN A 39 6.74 -7.06 11.08
CA GLN A 39 7.79 -7.21 12.09
C GLN A 39 9.16 -7.56 11.51
N THR A 40 9.19 -8.14 10.31
CA THR A 40 10.42 -8.49 9.59
C THR A 40 10.75 -7.49 8.49
N PHE A 41 9.95 -6.45 8.34
CA PHE A 41 10.10 -5.46 7.28
C PHE A 41 11.40 -4.66 7.45
N THR A 42 12.19 -4.57 6.37
CA THR A 42 13.55 -3.99 6.40
C THR A 42 13.67 -2.71 5.59
N ASP A 43 14.69 -1.92 5.92
CA ASP A 43 15.10 -0.73 5.16
C ASP A 43 15.39 -1.06 3.70
N GLN A 44 16.00 -2.22 3.45
CA GLN A 44 16.32 -2.66 2.11
C GLN A 44 15.04 -2.93 1.30
N GLU A 45 14.01 -3.53 1.90
CA GLU A 45 12.71 -3.69 1.24
C GLU A 45 12.06 -2.34 0.98
N PHE A 46 12.14 -1.40 1.92
CA PHE A 46 11.64 -0.04 1.71
C PHE A 46 12.32 0.66 0.54
N MET A 47 13.66 0.65 0.51
CA MET A 47 14.44 1.24 -0.57
C MET A 47 14.15 0.56 -1.91
N THR A 48 13.93 -0.76 -1.90
CA THR A 48 13.52 -1.51 -3.09
C THR A 48 12.17 -1.02 -3.60
N MET A 49 11.19 -0.82 -2.72
CA MET A 49 9.88 -0.29 -3.11
C MET A 49 9.95 1.15 -3.64
N GLN A 50 10.72 2.03 -2.99
CA GLN A 50 10.90 3.40 -3.47
C GLN A 50 11.56 3.48 -4.85
N THR A 51 12.43 2.52 -5.19
CA THR A 51 13.19 2.54 -6.45
C THR A 51 12.55 1.73 -7.57
N ARG A 52 11.77 0.69 -7.25
CA ARG A 52 11.17 -0.23 -8.22
C ARG A 52 9.65 -0.10 -8.32
N GLY A 53 9.00 0.51 -7.32
CA GLY A 53 7.54 0.60 -7.20
C GLY A 53 6.97 -0.45 -6.24
N PHE A 54 5.66 -0.44 -6.09
CA PHE A 54 4.91 -1.29 -5.16
C PHE A 54 4.53 -2.67 -5.69
N ALA A 55 4.70 -2.93 -6.99
CA ALA A 55 4.43 -4.24 -7.57
C ALA A 55 5.48 -4.62 -8.65
N PRO A 56 6.78 -4.58 -8.31
CA PRO A 56 7.84 -4.68 -9.31
C PRO A 56 7.96 -6.07 -9.96
N GLU A 57 7.34 -7.09 -9.35
CA GLU A 57 7.29 -8.47 -9.85
C GLU A 57 5.95 -8.79 -10.54
N GLY A 58 5.12 -7.78 -10.82
CA GLY A 58 3.82 -7.92 -11.48
C GLY A 58 2.67 -8.34 -10.57
N GLN A 59 2.91 -8.39 -9.26
CA GLN A 59 1.91 -8.67 -8.23
C GLN A 59 1.97 -7.59 -7.14
N GLY A 60 0.80 -7.21 -6.60
CA GLY A 60 0.73 -6.29 -5.48
C GLY A 60 1.57 -6.74 -4.28
N ASN A 61 2.57 -5.94 -3.86
CA ASN A 61 3.34 -6.24 -2.66
C ASN A 61 2.56 -5.82 -1.41
N LEU A 62 1.97 -6.78 -0.71
CA LEU A 62 1.17 -6.53 0.49
C LEU A 62 1.97 -5.93 1.66
N ARG A 63 3.30 -6.09 1.66
CA ARG A 63 4.19 -5.49 2.67
C ARG A 63 4.32 -3.96 2.53
N THR A 64 3.81 -3.38 1.44
CA THR A 64 3.67 -1.91 1.31
C THR A 64 2.81 -1.32 2.41
N TRP A 65 1.86 -2.08 2.97
CA TRP A 65 0.99 -1.60 4.04
C TRP A 65 1.70 -1.42 5.39
N CYS A 66 2.95 -1.88 5.52
CA CYS A 66 3.76 -1.62 6.71
C CYS A 66 4.09 -0.12 6.88
N PHE A 67 3.93 0.72 5.86
CA PHE A 67 4.08 2.19 5.97
C PHE A 67 2.81 2.90 6.42
N SER A 68 1.68 2.22 6.41
CA SER A 68 0.36 2.82 6.64
C SER A 68 -0.40 2.00 7.69
N PRO A 69 0.13 1.86 8.91
CA PRO A 69 -0.42 0.96 9.91
C PRO A 69 -1.82 1.37 10.41
N ASP A 70 -2.21 2.62 10.20
CA ASP A 70 -3.56 3.12 10.46
C ASP A 70 -4.65 2.40 9.61
N TYR A 71 -4.25 1.74 8.51
CA TYR A 71 -5.15 0.95 7.66
C TYR A 71 -5.24 -0.53 8.06
N GLU A 72 -4.71 -0.93 9.22
CA GLU A 72 -4.66 -2.32 9.67
C GLU A 72 -6.02 -3.03 9.54
N GLU A 73 -7.10 -2.47 10.11
CA GLU A 73 -8.40 -3.15 10.13
C GLU A 73 -8.97 -3.32 8.72
N TYR A 74 -8.84 -2.28 7.91
CA TYR A 74 -9.27 -2.28 6.51
C TYR A 74 -8.53 -3.37 5.73
N MET A 75 -7.20 -3.38 5.79
CA MET A 75 -6.38 -4.30 5.02
C MET A 75 -6.49 -5.74 5.48
N HIS A 76 -6.53 -5.99 6.78
CA HIS A 76 -6.77 -7.34 7.29
C HIS A 76 -8.15 -7.86 6.88
N THR A 77 -9.19 -7.01 6.90
CA THR A 77 -10.53 -7.40 6.46
C THR A 77 -10.59 -7.67 4.95
N CYS A 78 -9.92 -6.83 4.15
CA CYS A 78 -9.84 -6.98 2.70
C CYS A 78 -9.06 -8.24 2.28
N ILE A 79 -7.86 -8.44 2.82
CA ILE A 79 -6.90 -9.42 2.31
C ILE A 79 -6.99 -10.76 3.03
N VAL A 80 -7.10 -10.74 4.36
CA VAL A 80 -7.03 -11.95 5.18
C VAL A 80 -8.42 -12.55 5.35
N LYS A 81 -9.41 -11.74 5.75
CA LYS A 81 -10.79 -12.21 5.87
C LYS A 81 -11.49 -12.36 4.51
N LYS A 82 -10.97 -11.70 3.46
CA LYS A 82 -11.55 -11.68 2.10
C LYS A 82 -13.01 -11.18 2.10
N ASP A 83 -13.30 -10.20 2.94
CA ASP A 83 -14.61 -9.57 3.02
C ASP A 83 -14.52 -8.16 2.43
N LEU A 84 -14.63 -8.09 1.11
CA LEU A 84 -14.48 -6.84 0.35
C LEU A 84 -15.56 -5.81 0.71
N VAL A 85 -16.78 -6.26 1.01
CA VAL A 85 -17.90 -5.39 1.40
C VAL A 85 -17.66 -4.78 2.78
N ALA A 86 -17.21 -5.57 3.75
CA ALA A 86 -16.86 -5.05 5.07
C ALA A 86 -15.66 -4.11 4.99
N ALA A 87 -14.64 -4.44 4.21
CA ALA A 87 -13.48 -3.56 3.98
C ALA A 87 -13.92 -2.20 3.39
N ALA A 88 -14.77 -2.20 2.36
CA ALA A 88 -15.28 -0.97 1.75
C ALA A 88 -16.02 -0.09 2.78
N LYS A 89 -16.81 -0.68 3.67
CA LYS A 89 -17.49 0.05 4.75
C LYS A 89 -16.52 0.65 5.77
N ILE A 90 -15.44 -0.06 6.10
CA ILE A 90 -14.38 0.47 6.99
C ILE A 90 -13.74 1.70 6.36
N GLN A 91 -13.35 1.63 5.08
CA GLN A 91 -12.74 2.74 4.37
C GLN A 91 -13.70 3.94 4.26
N TYR A 92 -14.96 3.69 3.93
CA TYR A 92 -15.98 4.74 3.86
C TYR A 92 -16.23 5.42 5.21
N GLN A 93 -16.33 4.65 6.30
CA GLN A 93 -16.50 5.26 7.62
C GLN A 93 -15.27 6.08 8.01
N TRP A 94 -14.07 5.58 7.70
CA TRP A 94 -12.83 6.30 7.94
C TRP A 94 -12.78 7.65 7.18
N SER A 95 -13.22 7.68 5.92
CA SER A 95 -13.25 8.93 5.13
C SER A 95 -14.25 9.94 5.69
N LEU A 96 -15.42 9.50 6.16
CA LEU A 96 -16.38 10.37 6.87
C LEU A 96 -15.82 10.91 8.19
N ASP A 97 -15.13 10.08 8.97
CA ASP A 97 -14.64 10.43 10.29
C ASP A 97 -13.51 11.48 10.25
N LYS A 98 -12.76 11.55 9.14
CA LYS A 98 -11.69 12.53 8.94
C LYS A 98 -12.21 13.97 8.82
N LYS A 99 -13.44 14.17 8.33
CA LYS A 99 -14.11 15.48 8.19
C LYS A 99 -13.29 16.53 7.42
N ASP A 100 -12.46 16.08 6.49
CA ASP A 100 -11.53 16.89 5.70
C ASP A 100 -11.82 16.81 4.18
N GLY A 101 -12.88 16.09 3.78
CA GLY A 101 -13.29 15.96 2.37
C GLY A 101 -12.69 14.74 1.67
N VAL A 102 -12.06 13.82 2.40
CA VAL A 102 -11.57 12.56 1.83
C VAL A 102 -12.70 11.73 1.24
N ASP A 103 -13.91 11.77 1.80
CA ASP A 103 -15.10 11.09 1.28
C ASP A 103 -15.53 11.62 -0.09
N GLU A 104 -15.50 12.94 -0.28
CA GLU A 104 -15.77 13.58 -1.58
C GLU A 104 -14.66 13.25 -2.60
N LEU A 105 -13.40 13.24 -2.16
CA LEU A 105 -12.28 12.84 -3.01
C LEU A 105 -12.41 11.38 -3.45
N ASP A 106 -12.68 10.46 -2.53
CA ASP A 106 -12.87 9.03 -2.82
C ASP A 106 -14.08 8.83 -3.77
N GLY A 107 -15.19 9.53 -3.52
CA GLY A 107 -16.38 9.48 -4.37
C GLY A 107 -16.10 9.97 -5.80
N SER A 108 -15.35 11.06 -5.93
CA SER A 108 -14.96 11.60 -7.24
C SER A 108 -14.05 10.65 -8.01
N TYR A 109 -13.10 10.01 -7.33
CA TYR A 109 -12.18 9.06 -7.94
C TYR A 109 -12.96 7.83 -8.44
N CYS A 110 -13.96 7.38 -7.68
CA CYS A 110 -14.86 6.31 -8.12
C CYS A 110 -15.56 6.63 -9.45
N PHE A 111 -15.94 7.89 -9.66
CA PHE A 111 -16.58 8.33 -10.90
C PHE A 111 -15.58 8.53 -12.05
N LEU A 112 -14.49 9.29 -11.82
CA LEU A 112 -13.48 9.60 -12.84
C LEU A 112 -12.80 8.34 -13.38
N GLU A 113 -12.55 7.37 -12.49
CA GLU A 113 -11.99 6.08 -12.87
C GLU A 113 -13.06 5.05 -13.25
N GLY A 114 -14.34 5.41 -13.27
CA GLY A 114 -15.42 4.47 -13.63
C GLY A 114 -15.50 3.22 -12.75
N HIS A 115 -15.01 3.28 -11.51
CA HIS A 115 -15.12 2.18 -10.56
C HIS A 115 -16.58 1.93 -10.16
N CYS A 116 -17.40 2.98 -10.11
CA CYS A 116 -18.80 2.91 -9.73
C CYS A 116 -19.67 2.09 -10.70
N SER A 117 -19.25 1.93 -11.95
CA SER A 117 -19.92 1.10 -12.97
C SER A 117 -19.13 -0.16 -13.34
N ASN A 118 -18.02 -0.43 -12.65
CA ASN A 118 -17.16 -1.57 -12.95
C ASN A 118 -17.78 -2.87 -12.43
N ALA A 119 -18.41 -3.62 -13.33
CA ALA A 119 -18.99 -4.94 -13.02
C ALA A 119 -17.96 -6.09 -13.03
N ALA A 120 -16.69 -5.83 -13.35
CA ALA A 120 -15.65 -6.87 -13.34
C ALA A 120 -15.18 -7.22 -11.91
N VAL A 121 -15.32 -6.28 -10.97
CA VAL A 121 -15.03 -6.51 -9.54
C VAL A 121 -16.29 -7.06 -8.87
N THR A 122 -16.16 -8.20 -8.19
CA THR A 122 -17.21 -8.85 -7.40
C THR A 122 -16.74 -9.05 -5.97
N ASN A 123 -17.61 -9.56 -5.10
CA ASN A 123 -17.26 -9.84 -3.70
C ASN A 123 -16.24 -10.99 -3.56
N GLU A 124 -16.06 -11.76 -4.62
CA GLU A 124 -15.18 -12.93 -4.70
C GLU A 124 -13.86 -12.63 -5.42
N THR A 125 -13.68 -11.40 -5.92
CA THR A 125 -12.47 -11.01 -6.64
C THR A 125 -11.23 -11.28 -5.79
N THR A 126 -10.34 -12.10 -6.36
CA THR A 126 -9.07 -12.47 -5.76
C THR A 126 -7.98 -11.45 -6.07
N LEU A 127 -6.87 -11.51 -5.34
CA LEU A 127 -5.69 -10.68 -5.64
C LEU A 127 -5.15 -10.89 -7.06
N ALA A 128 -5.12 -12.13 -7.54
CA ALA A 128 -4.63 -12.44 -8.89
C ALA A 128 -5.55 -11.85 -9.97
N GLU A 129 -6.87 -11.85 -9.74
CA GLU A 129 -7.81 -11.20 -10.65
C GLU A 129 -7.68 -9.68 -10.58
N ALA A 130 -7.48 -9.11 -9.39
CA ALA A 130 -7.23 -7.67 -9.23
C ALA A 130 -5.94 -7.23 -9.96
N ASP A 131 -4.83 -7.97 -9.79
CA ASP A 131 -3.57 -7.73 -10.52
C ASP A 131 -3.79 -7.79 -12.04
N LYS A 132 -4.58 -8.76 -12.53
CA LYS A 132 -4.94 -8.86 -13.95
C LYS A 132 -5.77 -7.66 -14.43
N MET A 133 -6.73 -7.19 -13.62
CA MET A 133 -7.50 -5.98 -13.94
C MET A 133 -6.59 -4.74 -13.98
N CYS A 134 -5.58 -4.66 -13.11
CA CYS A 134 -4.58 -3.59 -13.15
C CYS A 134 -3.72 -3.66 -14.43
N ASP A 135 -3.27 -4.86 -14.83
CA ASP A 135 -2.55 -5.06 -16.09
C ASP A 135 -3.40 -4.66 -17.31
N GLU A 136 -4.68 -5.05 -17.35
CA GLU A 136 -5.59 -4.71 -18.45
C GLU A 136 -5.84 -3.20 -18.55
N ARG A 137 -5.92 -2.52 -17.41
CA ARG A 137 -6.28 -1.11 -17.35
C ARG A 137 -5.09 -0.16 -17.52
N TYR A 138 -3.96 -0.48 -16.90
CA TYR A 138 -2.81 0.42 -16.77
C TYR A 138 -1.53 -0.14 -17.40
N GLY A 139 -1.55 -1.36 -17.94
CA GLY A 139 -0.36 -2.01 -18.47
C GLY A 139 0.73 -2.17 -17.40
N ASP A 140 2.00 -2.03 -17.78
CA ASP A 140 3.11 -2.16 -16.83
C ASP A 140 3.31 -0.94 -15.91
N ASP A 141 2.53 0.13 -16.06
CA ASP A 141 2.76 1.37 -15.33
C ASP A 141 2.30 1.31 -13.88
N TRP A 142 1.22 0.57 -13.57
CA TRP A 142 0.77 0.40 -12.17
C TRP A 142 1.84 -0.28 -11.29
N ARG A 143 2.66 -1.14 -11.89
CA ARG A 143 3.76 -1.85 -11.20
C ARG A 143 4.82 -0.91 -10.63
N LYS A 144 4.95 0.26 -11.26
CA LYS A 144 5.89 1.33 -10.92
C LYS A 144 5.28 2.35 -9.96
N ALA A 145 3.99 2.22 -9.59
CA ALA A 145 3.35 3.11 -8.63
C ALA A 145 4.17 3.17 -7.33
N GLY A 146 4.28 4.36 -6.73
CA GLY A 146 5.09 4.59 -5.53
C GLY A 146 6.60 4.69 -5.77
N LYS A 147 7.08 4.46 -7.00
CA LYS A 147 8.48 4.72 -7.36
C LYS A 147 8.74 6.22 -7.30
N ILE A 148 9.73 6.61 -6.50
CA ILE A 148 10.26 7.98 -6.54
C ILE A 148 10.97 8.14 -7.88
N THR A 149 10.30 8.78 -8.82
CA THR A 149 10.97 9.35 -9.99
C THR A 149 11.57 10.69 -9.57
N TRP A 150 12.71 11.08 -10.15
CA TRP A 150 13.26 12.43 -9.95
C TRP A 150 12.26 13.55 -10.35
N SER A 151 11.18 13.22 -11.07
CA SER A 151 10.07 14.13 -11.39
C SER A 151 9.01 14.25 -10.29
N MET A 152 9.03 13.45 -9.21
CA MET A 152 8.11 13.60 -8.06
C MET A 152 8.46 14.77 -7.13
N GLN A 153 9.52 15.53 -7.43
CA GLN A 153 9.68 16.91 -6.95
C GLN A 153 8.81 17.93 -7.70
N GLN A 154 7.92 17.48 -8.60
CA GLN A 154 6.86 18.31 -9.16
C GLN A 154 5.65 18.28 -8.21
N PRO A 155 5.17 19.44 -7.74
CA PRO A 155 3.99 19.54 -6.88
C PRO A 155 2.73 19.30 -7.72
N GLN A 156 2.43 18.04 -8.04
CA GLN A 156 1.34 17.66 -8.95
C GLN A 156 0.19 16.93 -8.23
N LEU A 157 0.18 16.98 -6.90
CA LEU A 157 -1.00 16.69 -6.06
C LEU A 157 -1.06 17.71 -4.92
N SER A 158 -0.73 18.97 -5.22
CA SER A 158 -1.40 20.08 -4.56
C SER A 158 -2.85 20.02 -5.05
N LEU A 159 -3.64 19.06 -4.53
CA LEU A 159 -5.09 19.11 -4.67
C LEU A 159 -5.46 20.52 -4.26
N HIS A 160 -5.92 21.32 -5.22
CA HIS A 160 -6.46 22.63 -4.90
C HIS A 160 -7.45 22.38 -3.77
N PRO A 161 -7.38 23.09 -2.63
CA PRO A 161 -8.30 22.86 -1.51
C PRO A 161 -9.77 22.92 -1.95
N GLU A 162 -10.02 23.64 -3.06
CA GLU A 162 -11.30 23.73 -3.77
C GLU A 162 -11.84 22.40 -4.31
N LEU A 163 -10.97 21.45 -4.70
CA LEU A 163 -11.33 20.10 -5.18
C LEU A 163 -11.69 19.14 -4.04
N ALA A 164 -11.14 19.35 -2.85
CA ALA A 164 -11.47 18.60 -1.63
C ALA A 164 -12.62 19.25 -0.82
N SER A 165 -13.21 20.33 -1.34
CA SER A 165 -14.29 21.07 -0.66
C SER A 165 -15.62 20.34 -0.78
N HIS A 166 -16.27 20.10 0.36
CA HIS A 166 -17.66 19.61 0.48
C HIS A 166 -18.74 20.48 -0.20
N THR A 167 -18.39 21.71 -0.58
CA THR A 167 -19.36 22.67 -1.15
C THR A 167 -19.12 23.00 -2.61
N THR A 168 -17.86 22.91 -3.05
CA THR A 168 -17.47 23.26 -4.42
C THR A 168 -16.89 22.08 -5.19
N GLY A 169 -16.22 21.15 -4.52
CA GLY A 169 -15.62 19.92 -5.07
C GLY A 169 -15.21 20.01 -6.54
N PHE A 170 -15.68 19.04 -7.32
CA PHE A 170 -15.51 18.97 -8.78
C PHE A 170 -16.45 19.90 -9.56
N HIS A 171 -17.29 20.67 -8.85
CA HIS A 171 -18.14 21.70 -9.45
C HIS A 171 -17.44 23.06 -9.57
N SER A 172 -16.19 23.18 -9.07
CA SER A 172 -15.37 24.37 -9.34
C SER A 172 -15.08 24.45 -10.85
N SER A 173 -15.33 25.62 -11.46
CA SER A 173 -14.98 25.88 -12.86
C SER A 173 -13.47 25.83 -13.13
N LYS A 174 -12.65 25.70 -12.10
CA LYS A 174 -11.21 25.46 -12.20
C LYS A 174 -10.83 23.97 -12.25
N ALA A 175 -11.80 23.07 -12.07
CA ALA A 175 -11.62 21.62 -12.13
C ALA A 175 -11.72 21.06 -13.57
N THR A 176 -12.13 21.89 -14.54
CA THR A 176 -12.23 21.60 -15.98
C THR A 176 -11.23 22.45 -16.77
#